data_AF-W0GZW9-F1
#
_entry.id   AF-W0GZW9-F1
#
_cell.length_a   1.000
_cell.length_b   1.000
_cell.length_c   1.000
_cell.angle_alpha   90.00
_cell.angle_beta   90.00
_cell.angle_gamma   90.00
#
_symmetry.space_group_name_H-M   'P 1'
#
loop_
_entity.id
_entity.type
_entity.pdbx_description
1 polymer ?
#
loop_
_entity_poly.entity_id
_entity_poly.type
_entity_poly.pdbx_seq_one_letter_code
_entity_poly.pdbx_strand_id
1 'polypeptide(L)'
;MEGGELKIGNVKRNRATAKAPKPDRIAYPLEIPELADASGQALAQVSSGLIKLPVGILNAQDFKTCGHTFRQYLDCHRYWAALVKANPGLSPYSLRHGYAYRGALAGIPLRQLAASMGHNVRTHMKHYGQWTDEAGLDAAFGAANVKLTASQTKRQQQMQQQQ
;
A
#
# COMPACT_ATOMS: atom_id res chain seq x y z
N MET A 1 8.36 0.10 16.50
CA MET A 1 9.39 -0.34 15.52
C MET A 1 10.24 -1.36 16.22
N GLU A 2 10.41 -2.53 15.61
CA GLU A 2 11.22 -3.61 16.16
C GLU A 2 12.10 -4.08 14.99
N GLY A 3 13.42 -3.94 15.12
CA GLY A 3 14.36 -4.32 14.06
C GLY A 3 14.38 -3.42 12.80
N GLY A 4 13.91 -2.16 12.88
CA GLY A 4 13.86 -1.23 11.73
C GLY A 4 12.61 -1.35 10.86
N GLU A 5 11.72 -2.30 11.17
CA GLU A 5 10.48 -2.51 10.44
C GLU A 5 9.28 -1.81 11.11
N LEU A 6 8.41 -1.22 10.29
CA LEU A 6 7.12 -0.71 10.74
C LEU A 6 6.09 -1.84 10.73
N LYS A 7 5.66 -2.25 11.94
CA LYS A 7 4.62 -3.26 12.13
C LYS A 7 3.27 -2.58 12.39
N ILE A 8 2.22 -3.08 11.75
CA ILE A 8 0.83 -2.63 11.90
C ILE A 8 0.05 -3.68 12.68
N GLY A 9 -0.46 -3.27 13.84
CA GLY A 9 -1.31 -4.09 14.69
C GLY A 9 -2.69 -4.38 14.11
N ASN A 10 -3.44 -5.22 14.82
CA ASN A 10 -4.80 -5.60 14.47
C ASN A 10 -5.84 -4.77 15.22
N VAL A 11 -6.74 -4.14 14.44
CA VAL A 11 -7.74 -3.18 14.93
C VAL A 11 -9.06 -3.84 15.35
N LYS A 12 -9.46 -4.93 14.69
CA LYS A 12 -10.78 -5.55 14.89
C LYS A 12 -10.68 -6.84 15.70
N ARG A 13 -11.12 -6.77 16.97
CA ARG A 13 -11.26 -7.94 17.85
C ARG A 13 -12.68 -8.48 17.70
N ASN A 14 -12.83 -9.55 16.94
CA ASN A 14 -14.10 -10.27 16.80
C ASN A 14 -14.07 -11.43 17.80
N ARG A 15 -15.21 -11.94 18.25
CA ARG A 15 -15.27 -13.12 19.14
C ARG A 15 -14.42 -14.31 18.63
N ALA A 16 -14.32 -14.46 17.29
CA ALA A 16 -13.49 -15.45 16.62
C ALA A 16 -11.97 -15.14 16.67
N THR A 17 -11.56 -13.87 16.60
CA THR A 17 -10.14 -13.46 16.63
C THR A 17 -9.65 -13.05 18.03
N ALA A 18 -10.54 -13.08 19.04
CA ALA A 18 -10.19 -12.84 20.43
C ALA A 18 -9.36 -13.99 21.04
N LYS A 19 -9.62 -15.24 20.63
CA LYS A 19 -8.90 -16.43 21.09
C LYS A 19 -7.54 -16.62 20.40
N ALA A 20 -7.42 -16.17 19.15
CA ALA A 20 -6.19 -16.24 18.36
C ALA A 20 -5.98 -14.88 17.68
N PRO A 21 -5.26 -13.95 18.33
CA PRO A 21 -4.95 -12.66 17.73
C PRO A 21 -4.09 -12.89 16.48
N LYS A 22 -4.43 -12.17 15.41
CA LYS A 22 -3.58 -12.19 14.21
C LYS A 22 -2.24 -11.54 14.56
N PRO A 23 -1.12 -12.03 13.99
CA PRO A 23 0.16 -11.39 14.17
C PRO A 23 0.14 -9.99 13.56
N ASP A 24 1.01 -9.13 14.07
CA ASP A 24 1.27 -7.83 13.46
C ASP A 24 1.89 -8.03 12.09
N ARG A 25 1.51 -7.18 11.14
CA ARG A 25 1.97 -7.27 9.75
C ARG A 25 2.96 -6.16 9.44
N ILE A 26 3.93 -6.43 8.60
CA ILE A 26 4.87 -5.41 8.13
C ILE A 26 4.16 -4.47 7.15
N ALA A 27 4.39 -3.17 7.30
CA ALA A 27 4.01 -2.15 6.34
C ALA A 27 5.07 -2.11 5.24
N TYR A 28 4.71 -2.53 4.03
CA TYR A 28 5.61 -2.45 2.89
C TYR A 28 5.45 -1.09 2.18
N PRO A 29 6.53 -0.33 1.96
CA PRO A 29 6.45 0.89 1.17
C PRO A 29 6.41 0.57 -0.33
N LEU A 30 5.78 1.46 -1.09
CA LEU A 30 5.95 1.55 -2.54
C LEU A 30 6.76 2.82 -2.81
N GLU A 31 8.01 2.64 -3.21
CA GLU A 31 8.90 3.77 -3.49
C GLU A 31 8.42 4.56 -4.71
N ILE A 32 8.56 5.87 -4.62
CA ILE A 32 8.23 6.82 -5.68
C ILE A 32 9.56 7.19 -6.33
N PRO A 33 9.81 6.86 -7.62
CA PRO A 33 11.10 7.12 -8.27
C PRO A 33 11.55 8.57 -8.19
N GLU A 34 10.59 9.51 -8.25
CA GLU A 34 10.83 10.96 -8.17
C GLU A 34 11.22 11.42 -6.76
N LEU A 35 11.02 10.58 -5.75
CA LEU A 35 11.33 10.85 -4.35
C LEU A 35 12.01 9.63 -3.73
N ALA A 36 13.26 9.40 -4.14
CA ALA A 36 14.06 8.29 -3.65
C ALA A 36 14.17 8.30 -2.12
N ASP A 37 13.97 7.12 -1.51
CA ASP A 37 14.08 6.88 -0.07
C ASP A 37 13.10 7.68 0.81
N ALA A 38 11.96 8.11 0.23
CA ALA A 38 10.93 8.84 0.98
C ALA A 38 10.44 8.05 2.21
N SER A 39 10.29 6.73 2.06
CA SER A 39 9.78 5.88 3.13
C SER A 39 10.81 5.71 4.26
N GLY A 40 12.09 5.53 3.91
CA GLY A 40 13.20 5.44 4.86
C GLY A 40 13.35 6.72 5.67
N GLN A 41 13.31 7.87 5.00
CA GLN A 41 13.35 9.19 5.64
C GLN A 41 12.17 9.41 6.59
N ALA A 42 10.95 9.07 6.16
CA ALA A 42 9.76 9.18 7.01
C ALA A 42 9.87 8.29 8.26
N LEU A 43 10.37 7.06 8.11
CA LEU A 43 10.60 6.15 9.23
C LEU A 43 11.70 6.68 10.17
N ALA A 44 12.80 7.21 9.63
CA ALA A 44 13.88 7.79 10.42
C ALA A 44 13.43 9.01 11.24
N GLN A 45 12.57 9.85 10.66
CA GLN A 45 12.01 11.02 11.35
C GLN A 45 11.12 10.62 12.53
N VAL A 46 10.31 9.57 12.36
CA VAL A 46 9.46 9.05 13.43
C VAL A 46 10.29 8.30 14.47
N SER A 47 11.31 7.54 14.06
CA SER A 47 12.15 6.73 14.97
C SER A 47 13.09 7.57 15.82
N SER A 48 13.61 8.67 15.27
CA SER A 48 14.45 9.62 16.00
C SER A 48 13.69 10.39 17.08
N GLY A 49 12.35 10.37 17.06
CA GLY A 49 11.51 11.14 17.98
C GLY A 49 11.50 12.65 17.72
N LEU A 50 12.20 13.11 16.67
CA LEU A 50 12.18 14.50 16.20
C LEU A 50 10.77 14.88 15.73
N ILE A 51 10.10 13.96 15.04
CA ILE A 51 8.69 14.10 14.67
C ILE A 51 7.87 13.17 15.57
N LYS A 52 6.98 13.77 16.35
CA LYS A 52 6.00 13.05 17.16
C LYS A 52 4.64 13.08 16.48
N LEU A 53 3.90 11.99 16.61
CA LEU A 53 2.49 12.00 16.23
C LEU A 53 1.74 13.00 17.11
N PRO A 54 0.74 13.71 16.56
CA PRO A 54 -0.08 14.62 17.33
C PRO A 54 -0.69 13.96 18.57
N VAL A 55 -0.77 14.71 19.67
CA VAL A 55 -1.25 14.22 20.98
C VAL A 55 -2.65 13.61 20.88
N GLY A 56 -3.55 14.20 20.08
CA GLY A 56 -4.90 13.67 19.88
C GLY A 56 -4.94 12.32 19.16
N ILE A 57 -3.90 11.97 18.39
CA ILE A 57 -3.76 10.63 17.78
C ILE A 57 -3.21 9.65 18.81
N LEU A 58 -2.20 10.05 19.59
CA LEU A 58 -1.58 9.23 20.62
C LEU A 58 -2.55 8.88 21.76
N ASN A 59 -3.41 9.83 22.14
CA ASN A 59 -4.35 9.70 23.24
C ASN A 59 -5.74 9.22 22.79
N ALA A 60 -5.91 8.82 21.53
CA ALA A 60 -7.18 8.35 21.02
C ALA A 60 -7.62 7.06 21.75
N GLN A 61 -8.85 7.06 22.27
CA GLN A 61 -9.38 5.93 23.05
C GLN A 61 -9.63 4.68 22.18
N ASP A 62 -9.89 4.89 20.90
CA ASP A 62 -10.15 3.84 19.93
C ASP A 62 -9.67 4.27 18.52
N PHE A 63 -9.60 3.31 17.61
CA PHE A 63 -9.09 3.54 16.25
C PHE A 63 -10.02 4.40 15.36
N LYS A 64 -11.32 4.46 15.66
CA LYS A 64 -12.26 5.35 14.95
C LYS A 64 -11.96 6.79 15.34
N THR A 65 -11.81 7.06 16.63
CA THR A 65 -11.40 8.36 17.17
C THR A 65 -10.02 8.75 16.65
N CYS A 66 -9.07 7.82 16.66
CA CYS A 66 -7.73 8.01 16.08
C CYS A 66 -7.80 8.45 14.60
N GLY A 67 -8.60 7.75 13.80
CA GLY A 67 -8.79 8.06 12.38
C GLY A 67 -9.48 9.40 12.15
N HIS A 68 -10.46 9.76 12.99
CA HIS A 68 -11.13 11.06 12.92
C HIS A 68 -10.17 12.21 13.26
N THR A 69 -9.39 12.08 14.33
CA THR A 69 -8.37 13.06 14.71
C THR A 69 -7.31 13.20 13.61
N PHE A 70 -6.84 12.09 13.03
CA PHE A 70 -5.90 12.13 11.90
C PHE A 70 -6.49 12.89 10.71
N ARG A 71 -7.76 12.65 10.38
CA ARG A 71 -8.45 13.38 9.30
C ARG A 71 -8.48 14.88 9.58
N GLN A 72 -8.83 15.28 10.80
CA GLN A 72 -8.86 16.69 11.19
C GLN A 72 -7.49 17.36 11.03
N TYR A 73 -6.41 16.69 11.45
CA TYR A 73 -5.05 17.19 11.23
C TYR A 73 -4.69 17.34 9.76
N LEU A 74 -5.08 16.37 8.92
CA LEU A 74 -4.87 16.47 7.47
C LEU A 74 -5.66 17.62 6.86
N ASP A 75 -6.93 17.79 7.22
CA ASP A 75 -7.79 18.85 6.66
C ASP A 75 -7.25 20.26 7.00
N CYS A 76 -6.55 20.44 8.12
CA CYS A 76 -5.86 21.68 8.46
C CYS A 76 -4.54 21.90 7.69
N HIS A 77 -4.01 20.88 7.00
CA HIS A 77 -2.70 20.96 6.36
C HIS A 77 -2.80 21.55 4.96
N ARG A 78 -2.07 22.66 4.70
CA ARG A 78 -2.17 23.44 3.45
C ARG A 78 -2.01 22.59 2.17
N TYR A 79 -1.06 21.64 2.18
CA TYR A 79 -0.78 20.80 1.01
C TYR A 79 -1.92 19.80 0.76
N TRP A 80 -2.52 19.28 1.82
CA TRP A 80 -3.66 18.39 1.70
C TRP A 80 -4.90 19.14 1.19
N ALA A 81 -5.17 20.34 1.73
CA ALA A 81 -6.25 21.19 1.25
C ALA A 81 -6.09 21.54 -0.25
N ALA A 82 -4.87 21.86 -0.69
CA ALA A 82 -4.57 22.09 -2.10
C ALA A 82 -4.80 20.84 -2.97
N LEU A 83 -4.36 19.66 -2.51
CA LEU A 83 -4.59 18.37 -3.18
C LEU A 83 -6.09 18.07 -3.34
N VAL A 84 -6.88 18.24 -2.28
CA VAL A 84 -8.33 18.01 -2.31
C VAL A 84 -9.03 19.02 -3.23
N LYS A 85 -8.59 20.28 -3.23
CA LYS A 85 -9.12 21.31 -4.14
C LYS A 85 -8.86 20.96 -5.61
N ALA A 86 -7.67 20.44 -5.92
CA ALA A 86 -7.31 20.00 -7.27
C ALA A 86 -7.99 18.69 -7.69
N ASN A 87 -8.41 17.86 -6.72
CA ASN A 87 -8.98 16.54 -6.96
C ASN A 87 -10.27 16.36 -6.14
N PRO A 88 -11.42 16.90 -6.60
CA PRO A 88 -12.69 16.75 -5.92
C PRO A 88 -13.02 15.28 -5.62
N GLY A 89 -13.41 14.98 -4.38
CA GLY A 89 -13.68 13.61 -3.93
C GLY A 89 -12.47 12.85 -3.37
N LEU A 90 -11.27 13.45 -3.39
CA LEU A 90 -10.11 12.87 -2.71
C LEU A 90 -10.33 12.82 -1.19
N SER A 91 -10.09 11.65 -0.62
CA SER A 91 -10.12 11.42 0.83
C SER A 91 -8.82 10.75 1.28
N PRO A 92 -8.47 10.74 2.57
CA PRO A 92 -7.30 9.98 3.03
C PRO A 92 -7.40 8.49 2.69
N TYR A 93 -8.63 7.95 2.64
CA TYR A 93 -8.86 6.57 2.25
C TYR A 93 -8.56 6.32 0.75
N SER A 94 -8.71 7.33 -0.10
CA SER A 94 -8.33 7.28 -1.51
C SER A 94 -6.84 6.99 -1.69
N LEU A 95 -5.98 7.42 -0.76
CA LEU A 95 -4.54 7.09 -0.78
C LEU A 95 -4.29 5.59 -0.62
N ARG A 96 -5.11 4.92 0.21
CA ARG A 96 -5.05 3.46 0.38
C ARG A 96 -5.47 2.72 -0.89
N HIS A 97 -6.43 3.25 -1.64
CA HIS A 97 -6.79 2.73 -2.96
C HIS A 97 -5.65 2.94 -3.96
N GLY A 98 -5.07 4.15 -4.00
CA GLY A 98 -3.93 4.45 -4.85
C GLY A 98 -2.72 3.56 -4.59
N TYR A 99 -2.44 3.23 -3.32
CA TYR A 99 -1.39 2.26 -2.95
C TYR A 99 -1.66 0.87 -3.55
N ALA A 100 -2.87 0.33 -3.36
CA ALA A 100 -3.22 -0.99 -3.89
C ALA A 100 -3.15 -1.03 -5.42
N TYR A 101 -3.66 0.01 -6.08
CA TYR A 101 -3.67 0.13 -7.54
C TYR A 101 -2.24 0.21 -8.10
N ARG A 102 -1.38 1.09 -7.55
CA ARG A 102 0.02 1.20 -7.98
C ARG A 102 0.79 -0.09 -7.73
N GLY A 103 0.56 -0.77 -6.62
CA GLY A 103 1.17 -2.07 -6.35
C GLY A 103 0.78 -3.12 -7.38
N ALA A 104 -0.48 -3.13 -7.83
CA ALA A 104 -0.94 -4.03 -8.87
C ALA A 104 -0.28 -3.71 -10.23
N LEU A 105 -0.19 -2.42 -10.60
CA LEU A 105 0.51 -1.97 -11.82
C LEU A 105 2.00 -2.29 -11.79
N ALA A 106 2.64 -2.23 -10.62
CA ALA A 106 4.03 -2.64 -10.43
C ALA A 106 4.24 -4.17 -10.55
N GLY A 107 3.16 -4.94 -10.73
CA GLY A 107 3.21 -6.40 -10.90
C GLY A 107 3.26 -7.19 -9.60
N ILE A 108 2.96 -6.57 -8.45
CA ILE A 108 2.89 -7.30 -7.18
C ILE A 108 1.65 -8.21 -7.22
N PRO A 109 1.80 -9.51 -6.92
CA PRO A 109 0.66 -10.42 -6.91
C PRO A 109 -0.44 -9.94 -5.95
N LEU A 110 -1.69 -9.94 -6.41
CA LEU A 110 -2.85 -9.48 -5.63
C LEU A 110 -2.99 -10.17 -4.27
N ARG A 111 -2.55 -11.43 -4.16
CA ARG A 111 -2.50 -12.15 -2.88
C ARG A 111 -1.54 -11.49 -1.88
N GLN A 112 -0.38 -11.04 -2.35
CA GLN A 112 0.62 -10.36 -1.52
C GLN A 112 0.15 -8.96 -1.15
N LEU A 113 -0.45 -8.21 -2.09
CA LEU A 113 -1.06 -6.92 -1.80
C LEU A 113 -2.18 -7.06 -0.75
N ALA A 114 -3.09 -8.01 -0.93
CA ALA A 114 -4.14 -8.30 0.04
C ALA A 114 -3.57 -8.61 1.43
N ALA A 115 -2.57 -9.49 1.51
CA ALA A 115 -1.92 -9.84 2.76
C ALA A 115 -1.25 -8.62 3.44
N SER A 116 -0.49 -7.82 2.70
CA SER A 116 0.17 -6.61 3.23
C SER A 116 -0.84 -5.61 3.81
N MET A 117 -2.04 -5.54 3.23
CA MET A 117 -3.11 -4.64 3.68
C MET A 117 -3.99 -5.24 4.77
N GLY A 118 -3.79 -6.51 5.13
CA GLY A 118 -4.59 -7.23 6.14
C GLY A 118 -5.95 -7.72 5.63
N HIS A 119 -6.10 -7.90 4.31
CA HIS A 119 -7.32 -8.38 3.66
C HIS A 119 -7.16 -9.84 3.22
N ASN A 120 -8.29 -10.57 3.14
CA ASN A 120 -8.33 -11.74 2.26
C ASN A 120 -8.52 -11.28 0.81
N VAL A 121 -8.21 -12.14 -0.16
CA VAL A 121 -8.26 -11.80 -1.59
C VAL A 121 -9.67 -11.39 -2.02
N ARG A 122 -10.72 -12.07 -1.55
CA ARG A 122 -12.10 -11.74 -1.90
C ARG A 122 -12.48 -10.31 -1.48
N THR A 123 -12.18 -9.94 -0.23
CA THR A 123 -12.41 -8.59 0.30
C THR A 123 -11.56 -7.56 -0.45
N HIS A 124 -10.31 -7.90 -0.76
CA HIS A 124 -9.44 -7.02 -1.53
C HIS A 124 -10.03 -6.76 -2.92
N MET A 125 -10.42 -7.78 -3.67
CA MET A 125 -11.00 -7.60 -5.00
C MET A 125 -12.33 -6.83 -4.96
N LYS A 126 -13.19 -7.09 -3.96
CA LYS A 126 -14.46 -6.36 -3.79
C LYS A 126 -14.26 -4.85 -3.68
N HIS A 127 -13.19 -4.40 -3.03
CA HIS A 127 -12.97 -2.98 -2.75
C HIS A 127 -11.92 -2.31 -3.65
N TYR A 128 -11.01 -3.07 -4.24
CA TYR A 128 -9.85 -2.54 -4.96
C TYR A 128 -9.77 -3.03 -6.42
N GLY A 129 -10.58 -4.02 -6.82
CA GLY A 129 -10.49 -4.65 -8.16
C GLY A 129 -11.31 -3.96 -9.26
N GLN A 130 -11.99 -2.85 -8.98
CA GLN A 130 -12.90 -2.19 -9.94
C GLN A 130 -12.22 -1.21 -10.89
N TRP A 131 -10.91 -1.01 -10.78
CA TRP A 131 -10.17 0.03 -11.50
C TRP A 131 -9.45 -0.56 -12.71
N THR A 132 -10.23 -0.92 -13.73
CA THR A 132 -9.72 -1.40 -15.02
C THR A 132 -10.37 -0.60 -16.14
N ASP A 133 -9.56 0.06 -16.94
CA ASP A 133 -9.94 0.69 -18.20
C ASP A 133 -9.25 -0.02 -19.37
N GLU A 134 -9.68 0.29 -20.60
CA GLU A 134 -9.11 -0.32 -21.82
C GLU A 134 -7.61 -0.04 -21.96
N ALA A 135 -7.18 1.19 -21.66
CA ALA A 135 -5.76 1.56 -21.69
C ALA A 135 -4.91 0.74 -20.71
N GLY A 136 -5.41 0.52 -19.49
CA GLY A 136 -4.75 -0.32 -18.50
C GLY A 136 -4.70 -1.80 -18.92
N LEU A 137 -5.75 -2.29 -19.60
CA LEU A 137 -5.75 -3.64 -20.16
C LEU A 137 -4.70 -3.78 -21.27
N ASP A 138 -4.68 -2.87 -22.24
CA ASP A 138 -3.71 -2.91 -23.34
C ASP A 138 -2.27 -2.88 -22.84
N ALA A 139 -1.98 -1.98 -21.88
CA ALA A 139 -0.65 -1.91 -21.26
C ALA A 139 -0.28 -3.21 -20.52
N ALA A 140 -1.22 -3.79 -19.77
CA ALA A 140 -0.97 -5.02 -19.02
C ALA A 140 -0.71 -6.22 -19.94
N PHE A 141 -1.52 -6.39 -20.99
CA PHE A 141 -1.37 -7.47 -21.97
C PHE A 141 -0.12 -7.28 -22.83
N GLY A 142 0.19 -6.04 -23.24
CA GLY A 142 1.45 -5.71 -23.91
C GLY A 142 2.67 -6.09 -23.09
N ALA A 143 2.72 -5.68 -21.82
CA ALA A 143 3.83 -6.03 -20.91
C ALA A 143 3.95 -7.54 -20.66
N ALA A 144 2.82 -8.25 -20.54
CA ALA A 144 2.82 -9.70 -20.39
C ALA A 144 3.41 -10.41 -21.63
N ASN A 145 3.01 -9.99 -22.83
CA ASN A 145 3.50 -10.56 -24.09
C ASN A 145 5.00 -10.34 -24.28
N VAL A 146 5.53 -9.17 -23.90
CA VAL A 146 6.98 -8.90 -23.91
C VAL A 146 7.73 -9.89 -23.01
N LYS A 147 7.24 -10.11 -21.78
CA LYS A 147 7.86 -11.06 -20.83
C LYS A 147 7.82 -12.50 -21.35
N LEU A 148 6.70 -12.93 -21.92
CA LEU A 148 6.56 -14.27 -22.51
C LEU A 148 7.55 -14.48 -23.66
N THR A 149 7.64 -13.51 -24.56
CA THR A 149 8.56 -13.56 -25.72
C THR A 149 10.01 -13.60 -25.27
N ALA A 150 10.39 -12.77 -24.29
CA ALA A 150 11.75 -12.77 -23.73
C ALA A 150 12.09 -14.11 -23.06
N SER A 151 11.15 -14.70 -22.31
CA SER A 151 11.35 -16.00 -21.67
C SER A 151 11.52 -17.13 -22.69
N GLN A 152 10.72 -17.14 -23.76
CA GLN A 152 10.85 -18.11 -24.85
C GLN A 152 12.19 -17.98 -25.58
N THR A 153 12.60 -16.76 -25.89
CA THR A 153 13.89 -16.47 -26.56
C THR A 153 15.06 -16.97 -25.71
N LYS A 154 15.06 -16.68 -24.40
CA LYS A 154 16.10 -17.15 -23.48
C LYS A 154 16.15 -18.69 -23.41
N ARG A 155 14.99 -19.35 -23.42
CA ARG A 155 14.91 -20.82 -23.42
C ARG A 155 15.45 -21.43 -24.71
N GLN A 156 15.17 -20.84 -25.87
CA GLN A 156 15.69 -21.29 -27.16
C GLN A 156 17.21 -21.15 -27.24
N GLN A 157 17.76 -20.02 -26.79
CA GLN A 157 19.22 -19.79 -26.71
C GLN A 157 19.91 -20.82 -25.81
N GLN A 158 19.33 -21.17 -24.67
CA GLN A 158 19.87 -22.22 -23.79
C GLN A 158 19.88 -23.61 -24.42
N MET A 159 18.87 -23.97 -25.23
CA MET A 159 18.84 -25.26 -25.91
C MET A 159 19.84 -25.34 -27.07
N GLN A 160 20.13 -24.22 -27.75
CA GLN A 160 21.13 -24.17 -28.82
C GLN A 160 22.57 -24.19 -28.31
N GLN A 161 22.84 -23.73 -27.09
CA GLN A 161 24.17 -23.79 -26.47
C GLN A 161 24.52 -25.15 -25.85
N GLN A 162 23.56 -26.08 -25.79
CA GLN A 162 23.73 -27.45 -25.28
C GLN A 162 23.86 -28.50 -26.39
N GLN A 163 23.88 -28.07 -27.65
CA GLN A 163 24.15 -28.89 -28.84
C GLN A 163 25.52 -28.54 -29.40
#